data_AF-A0A7X5D859-F1
#
_entry.id   AF-A0A7X5D859-F1
#
_cell.length_a   1.000
_cell.length_b   1.000
_cell.length_c   1.000
_cell.angle_alpha   90.00
_cell.angle_beta   90.00
_cell.angle_gamma   90.00
#
_symmetry.space_group_name_H-M   'P 1'
#
loop_
_entity.id
_entity.type
_entity.pdbx_description
1 polymer ?
#
loop_
_entity_poly.entity_id
_entity_poly.type
_entity_poly.pdbx_seq_one_letter_code
_entity_poly.pdbx_strand_id
1 'polypeptide(L)'
;MRIFTKKAFQFEKQNVAPVITKAAAFQDVPDWVKNTLLFELALKDGSIQVLADMKQQKELENDGMTQEEKELREQAKQLDIKKWQTLGISKLKKEIEEKQKQLQEEKQQESPEKEEQGLNEIPEQIPAQ
;
A
#
# COMPACT_ATOMS: atom_id res chain seq x y z
N MET A 1 6.70 24.37 -11.46
CA MET A 1 7.30 23.17 -10.85
C MET A 1 6.88 23.15 -9.40
N ARG A 2 6.20 22.10 -8.94
CA ARG A 2 5.71 22.06 -7.55
C ARG A 2 6.74 21.46 -6.61
N ILE A 3 7.01 22.14 -5.51
CA ILE A 3 7.95 21.68 -4.49
C ILE A 3 7.32 21.71 -3.10
N PHE A 4 7.76 20.79 -2.25
CA PHE A 4 7.52 20.82 -0.82
C PHE A 4 8.77 21.30 -0.12
N THR A 5 8.64 22.32 0.72
CA THR A 5 9.76 22.84 1.50
C THR A 5 9.49 22.66 2.99
N LYS A 6 10.37 21.96 3.70
CA LYS A 6 10.28 21.82 5.17
C LYS A 6 10.55 23.14 5.87
N LYS A 7 11.41 23.97 5.29
CA LYS A 7 11.81 25.30 5.80
C LYS A 7 11.39 26.37 4.80
N ALA A 8 11.27 27.61 5.29
CA ALA A 8 11.05 28.74 4.41
C ALA A 8 12.36 29.07 3.67
N PHE A 9 12.27 29.18 2.34
CA PHE A 9 13.40 29.58 1.50
C PHE A 9 13.03 30.82 0.70
N GLN A 10 14.00 31.71 0.52
CA GLN A 10 13.87 32.85 -0.38
C GLN A 10 14.85 32.65 -1.53
N PHE A 11 14.32 32.47 -2.72
CA PHE A 11 15.10 32.39 -3.94
C PHE A 11 15.13 33.76 -4.60
N GLU A 12 16.34 34.28 -4.77
CA GLU A 12 16.59 35.54 -5.45
C GLU A 12 17.39 35.31 -6.72
N LYS A 13 17.05 36.06 -7.76
CA LYS A 13 17.77 36.04 -9.04
C LYS A 13 17.74 37.45 -9.62
N GLN A 14 18.83 37.86 -10.25
CA GLN A 14 18.93 39.17 -10.91
C GLN A 14 17.85 39.28 -12.00
N ASN A 15 17.12 40.41 -12.04
CA ASN A 15 16.03 40.70 -12.99
C ASN A 15 14.72 39.89 -12.82
N VAL A 16 14.47 39.27 -11.67
CA VAL A 16 13.19 38.62 -11.38
C VAL A 16 12.76 38.86 -9.94
N ALA A 17 11.45 38.81 -9.70
CA ALA A 17 10.91 38.93 -8.35
C ALA A 17 11.39 37.76 -7.47
N PRO A 18 11.72 38.03 -6.19
CA PRO A 18 12.11 36.99 -5.26
C PRO A 18 10.95 36.01 -5.03
N VAL A 19 11.25 34.71 -5.04
CA VAL A 19 10.28 33.64 -4.78
C VAL A 19 10.45 33.19 -3.36
N ILE A 20 9.44 33.41 -2.53
CA ILE A 20 9.45 33.05 -1.11
C ILE A 20 8.58 31.83 -0.89
N THR A 21 9.19 30.74 -0.40
CA THR A 21 8.51 29.53 0.03
C THR A 21 8.17 29.56 1.51
N LYS A 22 6.99 29.04 1.84
CA LYS A 22 6.56 28.89 3.23
C LYS A 22 7.10 27.59 3.81
N ALA A 23 7.42 27.60 5.11
CA ALA A 23 7.81 26.38 5.82
C ALA A 23 6.66 25.37 5.84
N ALA A 24 6.99 24.09 5.69
CA ALA A 24 6.07 22.95 5.64
C ALA A 24 4.90 23.12 4.65
N ALA A 25 5.15 23.75 3.50
CA ALA A 25 4.11 24.02 2.52
C ALA A 25 4.50 23.54 1.12
N PHE A 26 3.48 23.20 0.34
CA PHE A 26 3.60 22.96 -1.09
C PHE A 26 3.43 24.27 -1.84
N GLN A 27 4.39 24.60 -2.70
CA GLN A 27 4.31 25.81 -3.50
C GLN A 27 4.77 25.52 -4.93
N ASP A 28 4.15 26.21 -5.88
CA ASP A 28 4.63 26.20 -7.26
C ASP A 28 5.74 27.23 -7.41
N VAL A 29 6.90 26.75 -7.81
CA VAL A 29 8.07 27.56 -8.08
C VAL A 29 8.45 27.47 -9.55
N PRO A 30 9.01 28.56 -10.11
CA PRO A 30 9.48 28.56 -11.48
C PRO A 30 10.74 27.70 -11.68
N ASP A 31 10.92 27.18 -12.89
CA ASP A 31 12.03 26.32 -13.30
C ASP A 31 13.42 26.94 -13.24
N TRP A 32 13.57 28.24 -12.96
CA TRP A 32 14.89 28.79 -12.71
C TRP A 32 15.37 28.46 -11.29
N VAL A 33 14.45 28.19 -10.35
CA VAL A 33 14.77 27.88 -8.95
C VAL A 33 15.63 26.62 -8.83
N LYS A 34 15.37 25.59 -9.66
CA LYS A 34 16.19 24.37 -9.71
C LYS A 34 17.67 24.61 -10.06
N ASN A 35 17.97 25.70 -10.74
CA ASN A 35 19.35 26.05 -11.13
C ASN A 35 20.06 26.89 -10.05
N THR A 36 19.42 27.14 -8.91
CA THR A 36 20.04 27.89 -7.81
C THR A 36 20.82 26.95 -6.90
N LEU A 37 21.98 27.40 -6.43
CA LEU A 37 22.81 26.63 -5.48
C LEU A 37 22.03 26.29 -4.20
N LEU A 38 21.20 27.23 -3.72
CA LEU A 38 20.35 27.04 -2.55
C LEU A 38 19.40 25.86 -2.72
N PHE A 39 18.80 25.72 -3.91
CA PHE A 39 17.90 24.62 -4.21
C PHE A 39 18.63 23.28 -4.22
N GLU A 40 19.80 23.22 -4.87
CA GLU A 40 20.59 21.98 -4.97
C GLU A 40 21.07 21.51 -3.59
N LEU A 41 21.52 22.45 -2.74
CA LEU A 41 21.90 22.17 -1.35
C LEU A 41 20.71 21.71 -0.53
N ALA A 42 19.58 22.41 -0.62
CA ALA A 42 18.40 22.07 0.16
C ALA A 42 17.73 20.76 -0.32
N LEU A 43 17.92 20.38 -1.59
CA LEU A 43 17.52 19.09 -2.12
C LEU A 43 18.41 17.97 -1.59
N LYS A 44 19.74 18.17 -1.54
CA LYS A 44 20.68 17.22 -0.93
C LYS A 44 20.47 17.06 0.59
N ASP A 45 20.11 18.14 1.27
CA ASP A 45 19.77 18.15 2.70
C ASP A 45 18.40 17.49 2.99
N GLY A 46 17.56 17.29 1.96
CA GLY A 46 16.19 16.78 2.13
C GLY A 46 15.22 17.81 2.73
N SER A 47 15.61 19.09 2.69
CA SER A 47 14.79 20.25 3.05
C SER A 47 13.80 20.64 1.95
N ILE A 48 14.10 20.33 0.68
CA ILE A 48 13.23 20.52 -0.49
C ILE A 48 12.99 19.18 -1.17
N GLN A 49 11.73 18.90 -1.49
CA GLN A 49 11.33 17.77 -2.33
C GLN A 49 10.58 18.27 -3.56
N VAL A 50 11.02 17.83 -4.73
CA VAL A 50 10.35 18.14 -6.00
C VAL A 50 9.25 17.13 -6.22
N LEU A 51 8.02 17.60 -6.38
CA LEU A 51 6.90 16.74 -6.73
C LEU A 51 6.71 16.84 -8.24
N ALA A 52 7.45 15.98 -8.95
CA ALA A 52 7.29 15.81 -10.39
C ALA A 52 6.10 14.90 -10.73
N ASP A 53 5.72 14.01 -9.80
CA ASP A 53 4.74 12.96 -10.04
C ASP A 53 3.55 13.05 -9.06
N MET A 54 2.32 12.93 -9.59
CA MET A 54 1.10 12.92 -8.75
C MET A 54 1.13 11.80 -7.69
N LYS A 55 1.87 10.70 -7.93
CA LYS A 55 2.06 9.64 -6.94
C LYS A 55 2.80 10.11 -5.69
N GLN A 56 3.88 10.88 -5.86
CA GLN A 56 4.69 11.38 -4.74
C GLN A 56 3.91 12.36 -3.86
N GLN A 57 2.96 13.11 -4.43
CA GLN A 57 2.11 14.01 -3.66
C GLN A 57 1.22 13.25 -2.68
N LYS A 58 0.68 12.10 -3.09
CA LYS A 58 -0.23 11.30 -2.26
C LYS A 58 0.47 10.58 -1.11
N GLU A 59 1.72 10.17 -1.32
CA GLU A 59 2.58 9.56 -0.29
C GLU A 59 3.04 10.58 0.76
N LEU A 60 3.35 11.82 0.36
CA LEU A 60 3.71 12.90 1.29
C LEU A 60 2.52 13.49 2.05
N GLU A 61 1.32 13.52 1.45
CA GLU A 61 0.08 13.92 2.14
C GLU A 61 -0.45 12.85 3.12
N ASN A 62 -0.07 11.57 2.97
CA ASN A 62 -0.49 10.46 3.85
C ASN A 62 0.57 10.06 4.88
N ASP A 63 1.37 11.00 5.41
CA ASP A 63 2.23 10.75 6.59
C ASP A 63 3.18 9.53 6.46
N GLY A 64 3.59 9.18 5.23
CA GLY A 64 4.43 7.99 4.97
C GLY A 64 3.69 6.64 4.98
N MET A 65 2.36 6.63 5.06
CA MET A 65 1.55 5.42 4.93
C MET A 65 1.24 5.15 3.46
N THR A 66 1.99 4.23 2.86
CA THR A 66 1.81 3.77 1.48
C THR A 66 0.40 3.18 1.29
N GLN A 67 -0.17 3.26 0.08
CA GLN A 67 -1.49 2.65 -0.22
C GLN A 67 -1.55 1.17 0.18
N GLU A 68 -0.46 0.43 -0.05
CA GLU A 68 -0.29 -0.97 0.37
C GLU A 68 -0.47 -1.18 1.87
N GLU A 69 -0.04 -0.23 2.70
CA GLU A 69 -0.13 -0.35 4.15
C GLU A 69 -1.56 -0.14 4.66
N LYS A 70 -2.31 0.75 4.01
CA LYS A 70 -3.73 0.92 4.23
C LYS A 70 -4.51 -0.33 3.85
N GLU A 71 -4.18 -0.91 2.68
CA GLU A 71 -4.80 -2.14 2.20
C GLU A 71 -4.51 -3.32 3.13
N LEU A 72 -3.26 -3.47 3.59
CA LEU A 72 -2.89 -4.49 4.57
C LEU A 72 -3.69 -4.34 5.88
N ARG A 73 -3.84 -3.11 6.39
CA ARG A 73 -4.65 -2.86 7.60
C ARG A 73 -6.13 -3.15 7.38
N GLU A 74 -6.66 -2.88 6.20
CA GLU A 74 -8.05 -3.19 5.85
C GLU A 74 -8.27 -4.70 5.70
N GLN A 75 -7.37 -5.41 5.03
CA GLN A 75 -7.39 -6.87 4.93
C GLN A 75 -7.27 -7.54 6.30
N ALA A 76 -6.36 -7.06 7.15
CA ALA A 76 -6.23 -7.57 8.52
C ALA A 76 -7.50 -7.35 9.36
N LYS A 77 -8.21 -6.24 9.13
CA LYS A 77 -9.50 -5.97 9.75
C LYS A 77 -10.59 -6.91 9.22
N GLN A 78 -10.62 -7.19 7.92
CA GLN A 78 -11.56 -8.16 7.33
C GLN A 78 -11.31 -9.59 7.81
N LEU A 79 -10.05 -9.96 7.99
CA LEU A 79 -9.62 -11.28 8.47
C LEU A 79 -9.64 -11.41 10.01
N ASP A 80 -10.14 -10.38 10.72
CA ASP A 80 -10.22 -10.30 12.19
C ASP A 80 -8.88 -10.64 12.90
N ILE A 81 -7.76 -10.15 12.37
CA ILE A 81 -6.43 -10.42 12.92
C ILE A 81 -6.25 -9.60 14.20
N LYS A 82 -6.18 -10.25 15.36
CA LYS A 82 -5.96 -9.55 16.65
C LYS A 82 -4.67 -8.72 16.62
N LYS A 83 -4.76 -7.50 17.15
CA LYS A 83 -3.63 -6.53 17.27
C LYS A 83 -3.08 -6.01 15.93
N TRP A 84 -3.85 -6.08 14.85
CA TRP A 84 -3.47 -5.51 13.55
C TRP A 84 -3.06 -4.02 13.61
N GLN A 85 -3.63 -3.24 14.53
CA GLN A 85 -3.32 -1.82 14.69
C GLN A 85 -1.93 -1.56 15.27
N THR A 86 -1.43 -2.45 16.13
CA THR A 86 -0.15 -2.31 16.84
C THR A 86 0.98 -3.13 16.22
N LEU A 87 0.64 -4.06 15.31
CA LEU A 87 1.62 -4.81 14.53
C LEU A 87 2.23 -3.95 13.42
N GLY A 88 3.56 -4.02 13.31
CA GLY A 88 4.27 -3.42 12.18
C GLY A 88 3.91 -4.13 10.87
N ILE A 89 4.02 -3.39 9.77
CA ILE A 89 3.62 -3.77 8.40
C ILE A 89 4.13 -5.18 8.02
N SER A 90 5.39 -5.48 8.30
CA SER A 90 6.01 -6.76 7.96
C SER A 90 5.36 -7.95 8.68
N LYS A 91 4.93 -7.77 9.93
CA LYS A 91 4.20 -8.83 10.67
C LYS A 91 2.77 -8.93 10.19
N LEU A 92 2.14 -7.79 9.90
CA LEU A 92 0.76 -7.75 9.43
C LEU A 92 0.60 -8.49 8.10
N LYS A 93 1.51 -8.24 7.15
CA LYS A 93 1.55 -8.96 5.86
C LYS A 93 1.65 -10.47 6.04
N LYS A 94 2.49 -10.91 6.99
CA LYS A 94 2.71 -12.33 7.25
C LYS A 94 1.46 -13.01 7.84
N GLU A 95 0.79 -12.37 8.79
CA GLU A 95 -0.46 -12.88 9.39
C GLU A 95 -1.60 -12.97 8.37
N ILE A 96 -1.72 -11.98 7.47
CA ILE A 96 -2.71 -11.99 6.39
C ILE A 96 -2.48 -13.16 5.43
N GLU A 97 -1.23 -13.37 5.01
CA GLU A 97 -0.85 -14.48 4.14
C GLU A 97 -1.13 -15.84 4.80
N GLU A 98 -0.78 -15.99 6.08
CA GLU A 98 -1.05 -17.21 6.84
C GLU A 98 -2.55 -17.50 7.00
N LYS A 99 -3.36 -16.47 7.28
CA LYS A 99 -4.82 -16.59 7.36
C LYS A 99 -5.46 -16.94 6.01
N GLN A 100 -5.00 -16.32 4.92
CA GLN A 100 -5.46 -16.66 3.58
C GLN A 100 -5.08 -18.09 3.19
N LYS A 101 -3.87 -18.53 3.56
CA LYS A 101 -3.42 -19.90 3.29
C LYS A 101 -4.20 -20.93 4.11
N GLN A 102 -4.48 -20.67 5.39
CA GLN A 102 -5.37 -21.51 6.21
C GLN A 102 -6.76 -21.65 5.59
N LEU A 103 -7.36 -20.57 5.09
CA LEU A 103 -8.65 -20.63 4.39
C LEU A 103 -8.60 -21.47 3.10
N GLN A 104 -7.46 -21.49 2.41
CA GLN A 104 -7.26 -22.29 1.19
C GLN A 104 -7.03 -23.77 1.48
N GLU A 105 -6.27 -24.09 2.53
CA GLU A 105 -6.04 -25.47 2.99
C GLU A 105 -7.33 -26.09 3.56
N GLU A 106 -8.13 -25.35 4.33
CA GLU A 106 -9.42 -25.81 4.86
C GLU A 106 -10.41 -26.12 3.72
N LYS A 107 -10.42 -25.30 2.65
CA LYS A 107 -11.21 -25.56 1.44
C LYS A 107 -10.75 -26.77 0.62
N GLN A 108 -9.48 -27.18 0.74
CA GLN A 108 -8.97 -28.38 0.04
C GLN A 108 -9.10 -29.65 0.89
N GLN A 109 -9.25 -29.54 2.22
CA GLN A 109 -9.49 -30.69 3.10
C GLN A 109 -10.98 -31.06 3.26
N GLU A 110 -11.93 -30.20 2.87
CA GLU A 110 -13.37 -30.54 2.82
C GLU A 110 -13.79 -31.30 1.55
N SER A 111 -12.82 -31.89 0.83
CA SER A 111 -13.09 -32.91 -0.19
C SER A 111 -12.07 -34.03 -0.07
N PRO A 112 -12.40 -35.03 0.75
CA PRO A 112 -12.32 -36.39 0.26
C PRO A 112 -13.65 -37.13 0.44
N GLU A 113 -14.17 -37.62 -0.69
CA GLU A 113 -14.68 -38.99 -0.78
C GLU A 113 -15.98 -39.31 0.00
N LYS A 114 -17.11 -38.83 -0.51
CA LYS A 114 -18.40 -39.54 -0.35
C LYS A 114 -19.19 -39.47 -1.66
N GLU A 115 -18.84 -40.31 -2.61
CA GLU A 115 -19.82 -40.86 -3.56
C GLU A 115 -19.14 -41.94 -4.41
N GLU A 116 -19.24 -43.19 -3.98
CA GLU A 116 -19.69 -44.30 -4.85
C GLU A 116 -20.00 -45.54 -3.99
N GLN A 117 -21.06 -45.45 -3.18
CA GLN A 117 -21.81 -46.64 -2.78
C GLN A 117 -23.05 -46.72 -3.68
N GLY A 118 -22.81 -47.02 -4.95
CA GLY A 118 -23.84 -47.41 -5.90
C GLY A 118 -24.21 -48.87 -5.67
N LEU A 119 -25.31 -49.06 -4.94
CA LEU A 119 -26.18 -50.23 -4.94
C LEU A 119 -26.03 -51.11 -6.20
N ASN A 120 -25.29 -52.22 -6.11
CA ASN A 120 -25.48 -53.32 -7.04
C ASN A 120 -26.66 -54.13 -6.51
N GLU A 121 -27.82 -53.85 -7.09
CA GLU A 121 -29.08 -54.54 -6.89
C GLU A 121 -28.88 -56.05 -7.09
N ILE A 122 -29.25 -56.82 -6.07
CA ILE A 122 -29.42 -58.27 -6.16
C ILE A 122 -30.89 -58.49 -6.53
N PRO A 123 -31.22 -59.03 -7.72
CA PRO A 123 -32.50 -59.71 -7.90
C PRO A 123 -32.33 -61.18 -7.53
N GLU A 124 -32.83 -61.50 -6.34
CA GLU A 124 -33.04 -62.85 -5.87
C GLU A 124 -34.21 -63.51 -6.63
N GLN A 125 -33.92 -64.69 -7.20
CA GLN A 125 -34.82 -65.82 -7.45
C GLN A 125 -35.99 -65.71 -8.46
N ILE A 126 -35.84 -66.52 -9.52
CA ILE A 126 -36.93 -67.08 -10.33
C ILE A 126 -37.36 -68.40 -9.67
N PRO A 127 -38.65 -68.62 -9.32
CA PRO A 127 -39.15 -69.95 -9.02
C PRO A 127 -39.68 -70.66 -10.28
N ALA A 128 -39.45 -71.97 -10.29
CA ALA A 128 -39.70 -72.91 -11.37
C ALA A 128 -41.20 -73.14 -11.68
N GLN A 129 -41.47 -73.46 -12.96
CA GLN A 129 -42.49 -74.43 -13.39
C GLN A 129 -41.97 -75.19 -14.61
#